data_AF-A0A259P4D8-F1
#
_entry.id   AF-A0A259P4D8-F1
#
_cell.length_a   1.000
_cell.length_b   1.000
_cell.length_c   1.000
_cell.angle_alpha   90.00
_cell.angle_beta   90.00
_cell.angle_gamma   90.00
#
_symmetry.space_group_name_H-M   'P 1'
#
loop_
_entity.id
_entity.type
_entity.pdbx_description
1 polymer ?
#
loop_
_entity_poly.entity_id
_entity_poly.type
_entity_poly.pdbx_seq_one_letter_code
_entity_poly.pdbx_strand_id
1 'polypeptide(L)'
;MALFELDQLPCGILTVSARQKILAINLPLRSWLGYSEQFLLQQDIYQLLPPASRVLFLAHVLPAIQHYGKLSGCYLTLRKQNGHQIDMLASGKAIAPEHAAAEPTYQLALLPVPKN
;
A
#
# COMPACT_ATOMS: atom_id res chain seq x y z
N MET A 1 23.59 6.06 3.49
CA MET A 1 23.06 7.28 2.85
C MET A 1 22.02 6.84 1.83
N ALA A 2 20.76 7.24 1.97
CA ALA A 2 19.74 6.92 0.97
C ALA A 2 19.97 7.82 -0.26
N LEU A 3 19.95 7.23 -1.46
CA LEU A 3 20.17 7.98 -2.71
C LEU A 3 19.02 8.94 -3.03
N PHE A 4 17.82 8.68 -2.52
CA PHE A 4 16.60 9.45 -2.76
C PHE A 4 15.69 9.44 -1.53
N GLU A 5 14.84 10.46 -1.39
CA GLU A 5 13.77 10.52 -0.38
C GLU A 5 12.49 9.85 -0.91
N LEU A 6 11.72 9.19 -0.03
CA LEU A 6 10.51 8.45 -0.41
C LEU A 6 9.44 9.35 -1.06
N ASP A 7 9.36 10.61 -0.65
CA ASP A 7 8.39 11.59 -1.16
C ASP A 7 8.76 12.13 -2.55
N GLN A 8 9.97 11.86 -3.04
CA GLN A 8 10.44 12.24 -4.37
C GLN A 8 10.33 11.10 -5.39
N LEU A 9 9.94 9.90 -4.95
CA LEU A 9 9.83 8.74 -5.84
C LEU A 9 8.65 8.90 -6.81
N PRO A 10 8.76 8.45 -8.07
CA PRO A 10 7.68 8.48 -9.05
C PRO A 10 6.65 7.36 -8.83
N CYS A 11 6.51 6.87 -7.60
CA CYS A 11 5.61 5.79 -7.24
C CYS A 11 5.01 6.04 -5.85
N GLY A 12 3.84 5.45 -5.61
CA GLY A 12 3.24 5.41 -4.30
C GLY A 12 3.90 4.34 -3.45
N ILE A 13 4.26 4.69 -2.21
CA ILE A 13 4.75 3.74 -1.22
C ILE A 13 3.74 3.69 -0.08
N LEU A 14 3.29 2.48 0.25
CA LEU A 14 2.38 2.19 1.36
C LEU A 14 2.99 1.11 2.23
N THR A 15 3.08 1.36 3.54
CA THR A 15 3.48 0.33 4.51
C THR A 15 2.33 0.04 5.44
N VAL A 16 2.01 -1.24 5.63
CA VAL A 16 0.98 -1.71 6.56
C VAL A 16 1.54 -2.68 7.58
N SER A 17 0.95 -2.68 8.78
CA SER A 17 1.26 -3.66 9.82
C SER A 17 0.66 -5.04 9.52
N ALA A 18 1.06 -6.04 10.30
CA ALA A 18 0.43 -7.37 10.32
C ALA A 18 -1.09 -7.33 10.64
N ARG A 19 -1.58 -6.24 11.23
CA ARG A 19 -2.99 -5.97 11.54
C ARG A 19 -3.66 -5.04 10.52
N GLN A 20 -3.07 -4.90 9.33
CA GLN A 20 -3.59 -4.12 8.20
C GLN A 20 -3.80 -2.63 8.50
N LYS A 21 -3.09 -2.10 9.51
CA LYS A 21 -3.04 -0.66 9.79
C LYS A 21 -2.01 0.02 8.91
N ILE A 22 -2.34 1.17 8.35
CA ILE A 22 -1.42 2.02 7.60
C ILE A 22 -0.39 2.62 8.57
N LEU A 23 0.88 2.26 8.36
CA LEU A 23 2.01 2.73 9.16
C LEU A 23 2.75 3.89 8.51
N ALA A 24 2.83 3.90 7.17
CA ALA A 24 3.47 4.96 6.41
C ALA A 24 2.87 5.05 5.01
N ILE A 25 2.79 6.26 4.48
CA ILE A 25 2.34 6.53 3.12
C ILE A 25 3.05 7.76 2.56
N ASN A 26 3.73 7.61 1.43
CA ASN A 26 4.50 8.72 0.86
C ASN A 26 3.59 9.79 0.21
N LEU A 27 4.19 10.95 -0.07
CA LEU A 27 3.53 12.09 -0.69
C LEU A 27 2.87 11.74 -2.04
N PRO A 28 3.55 11.11 -3.02
CA PRO A 28 2.93 10.72 -4.29
C PRO A 28 1.60 9.98 -4.13
N LEU A 29 1.54 8.95 -3.27
CA LEU A 29 0.30 8.18 -3.10
C LEU A 29 -0.81 9.02 -2.44
N ARG A 30 -0.47 9.81 -1.42
CA ARG A 30 -1.43 10.73 -0.78
C ARG A 30 -1.97 11.75 -1.76
N SER A 31 -1.11 12.35 -2.57
CA SER A 31 -1.49 13.32 -3.59
C SER A 31 -2.42 12.72 -4.64
N TRP A 32 -2.17 11.48 -5.08
CA TRP A 32 -3.08 10.80 -5.99
C TRP A 32 -4.42 10.47 -5.34
N LEU A 33 -4.44 9.99 -4.11
CA LEU A 33 -5.69 9.58 -3.44
C LEU A 33 -6.47 10.78 -2.86
N GLY A 34 -5.81 11.91 -2.66
CA GLY A 34 -6.39 13.14 -2.12
C GLY A 34 -6.54 13.18 -0.60
N TYR A 35 -5.96 12.23 0.14
CA TYR A 35 -6.03 12.18 1.61
C TYR A 35 -4.83 12.85 2.28
N SER A 36 -5.05 13.40 3.49
CA SER A 36 -3.94 13.78 4.37
C SER A 36 -3.33 12.56 5.06
N GLU A 37 -2.08 12.68 5.49
CA GLU A 37 -1.40 11.62 6.24
C GLU A 37 -2.02 11.39 7.61
N GLN A 38 -2.34 12.47 8.32
CA GLN A 38 -2.95 12.40 9.64
C GLN A 38 -4.28 11.64 9.62
N PHE A 39 -5.03 11.75 8.51
CA PHE A 39 -6.26 11.00 8.33
C PHE A 39 -6.01 9.50 8.12
N LEU A 40 -4.91 9.12 7.46
CA LEU A 40 -4.65 7.73 7.07
C LEU A 40 -3.83 6.93 8.09
N LEU A 41 -2.92 7.56 8.83
CA LEU A 41 -2.06 6.85 9.77
C LEU A 41 -2.90 6.12 10.83
N GLN A 42 -2.50 4.88 11.13
CA GLN A 42 -3.18 3.95 12.04
C GLN A 42 -4.62 3.56 11.64
N GLN A 43 -5.12 4.05 10.50
CA GLN A 43 -6.36 3.57 9.92
C GLN A 43 -6.17 2.22 9.25
N ASP A 44 -7.28 1.53 9.06
CA ASP A 44 -7.29 0.28 8.31
C ASP A 44 -7.10 0.57 6.80
N ILE A 45 -6.24 -0.21 6.13
CA ILE A 45 -6.07 -0.15 4.67
C ILE A 45 -7.40 -0.29 3.91
N TYR A 46 -8.42 -0.94 4.49
CA TYR A 46 -9.75 -1.04 3.89
C TYR A 46 -10.43 0.32 3.66
N GLN A 47 -9.96 1.41 4.28
CA GLN A 47 -10.40 2.77 3.91
C GLN A 47 -9.97 3.18 2.50
N LEU A 48 -8.88 2.61 1.99
CA LEU A 48 -8.37 2.85 0.63
C LEU A 48 -8.90 1.82 -0.37
N LEU A 49 -9.49 0.70 0.08
CA LEU A 49 -9.93 -0.38 -0.81
C LEU A 49 -11.45 -0.33 -1.03
N PRO A 50 -11.94 -0.25 -2.28
CA PRO A 50 -13.32 -0.59 -2.59
C PRO A 50 -13.58 -2.10 -2.32
N PRO A 51 -14.84 -2.53 -2.18
CA PRO A 51 -15.18 -3.89 -1.74
C PRO A 51 -14.50 -5.01 -2.55
N ALA A 52 -14.48 -4.92 -3.88
CA ALA A 52 -13.82 -5.92 -4.73
C ALA A 52 -12.30 -5.99 -4.49
N SER A 53 -11.65 -4.83 -4.36
CA SER A 53 -10.21 -4.76 -4.08
C SER A 53 -9.86 -5.23 -2.68
N ARG A 54 -10.78 -5.10 -1.71
CA ARG A 54 -10.61 -5.68 -0.37
C ARG A 54 -10.58 -7.21 -0.44
N VAL A 55 -11.47 -7.82 -1.21
CA VAL A 55 -11.47 -9.27 -1.44
C VAL A 55 -10.18 -9.70 -2.12
N LEU A 56 -9.78 -9.02 -3.19
CA LEU A 56 -8.52 -9.31 -3.88
C LEU A 56 -7.29 -9.16 -2.97
N PHE A 57 -7.28 -8.13 -2.14
CA PHE A 57 -6.19 -7.88 -1.19
C PHE A 57 -6.06 -9.04 -0.19
N LEU A 58 -7.18 -9.47 0.39
CA LEU A 58 -7.21 -10.54 1.38
C LEU A 58 -6.99 -11.93 0.80
N ALA A 59 -7.50 -12.19 -0.40
CA ALA A 59 -7.42 -13.51 -1.04
C ALA A 59 -6.11 -13.74 -1.81
N HIS A 60 -5.44 -12.67 -2.25
CA HIS A 60 -4.28 -12.80 -3.13
C HIS A 60 -3.06 -11.99 -2.66
N VAL A 61 -3.19 -10.67 -2.47
CA VAL A 61 -2.04 -9.80 -2.18
C VAL A 61 -1.39 -10.15 -0.84
N LEU A 62 -2.18 -10.18 0.23
CA LEU A 62 -1.68 -10.43 1.58
C LEU A 62 -1.12 -11.85 1.72
N PRO A 63 -1.80 -12.93 1.28
CA PRO A 63 -1.24 -14.28 1.30
C PRO A 63 0.06 -14.40 0.48
N ALA A 64 0.14 -13.74 -0.68
CA ALA A 64 1.36 -13.79 -1.49
C ALA A 64 2.57 -13.23 -0.74
N ILE A 65 2.40 -12.08 -0.08
CA ILE A 65 3.47 -11.45 0.70
C ILE A 65 3.80 -12.27 1.95
N GLN A 66 2.79 -12.81 2.65
CA GLN A 66 2.98 -13.58 3.88
C GLN A 66 3.68 -14.92 3.63
N HIS A 67 3.31 -15.64 2.58
CA HIS A 67 3.86 -16.97 2.29
C HIS A 67 5.14 -16.94 1.46
N TYR A 68 5.22 -16.04 0.48
CA TYR A 68 6.36 -15.99 -0.45
C TYR A 68 7.30 -14.81 -0.18
N GLY A 69 7.01 -13.98 0.82
CA GLY A 69 7.79 -12.80 1.16
C GLY A 69 7.66 -11.63 0.17
N LYS A 70 6.94 -11.82 -0.95
CA LYS A 70 6.81 -10.83 -2.02
C LYS A 70 5.53 -10.97 -2.86
N LEU A 71 5.14 -9.87 -3.49
CA LEU A 71 4.14 -9.78 -4.55
C LEU A 71 4.83 -9.24 -5.81
N SER A 72 4.85 -10.03 -6.89
CA SER A 72 5.52 -9.65 -8.15
C SER A 72 4.74 -8.65 -9.01
N GLY A 73 3.43 -8.47 -8.76
CA GLY A 73 2.56 -7.59 -9.55
C GLY A 73 1.10 -8.01 -9.46
N CYS A 74 0.20 -7.07 -9.16
CA CYS A 74 -1.26 -7.29 -9.15
C CYS A 74 -1.98 -5.97 -9.44
N TYR A 75 -3.04 -6.02 -10.25
CA TYR A 75 -3.92 -4.87 -10.41
C TYR A 75 -4.78 -4.69 -9.16
N LEU A 76 -4.73 -3.50 -8.56
CA LEU A 76 -5.49 -3.16 -7.36
C LEU A 76 -6.12 -1.78 -7.54
N THR A 77 -7.44 -1.71 -7.42
CA THR A 77 -8.15 -0.43 -7.42
C THR A 77 -8.11 0.19 -6.03
N LEU A 78 -7.81 1.49 -5.96
CA LEU A 78 -7.87 2.28 -4.74
C LEU A 78 -8.96 3.35 -4.82
N ARG A 79 -9.59 3.64 -3.69
CA ARG A 79 -10.57 4.71 -3.53
C ARG A 79 -9.88 6.00 -3.15
N LYS A 80 -10.23 7.08 -3.85
CA LYS A 80 -9.83 8.46 -3.54
C LYS A 80 -10.77 9.07 -2.49
N GLN A 81 -10.34 10.13 -1.81
CA GLN A 81 -11.16 10.86 -0.84
C GLN A 81 -12.45 11.42 -1.46
N ASN A 82 -12.42 11.82 -2.73
CA ASN A 82 -13.58 12.33 -3.45
C ASN A 82 -14.55 11.23 -3.95
N GLY A 83 -14.32 9.96 -3.57
CA GLY A 83 -15.17 8.82 -3.95
C GLY A 83 -14.82 8.18 -5.30
N HIS A 84 -14.02 8.84 -6.15
CA HIS A 84 -13.54 8.23 -7.39
C HIS A 84 -12.56 7.10 -7.12
N GLN A 85 -12.31 6.28 -8.14
CA GLN A 85 -11.41 5.14 -8.07
C GLN A 85 -10.25 5.30 -9.05
N ILE A 86 -9.10 4.80 -8.65
CA ILE A 86 -7.87 4.79 -9.44
C ILE A 86 -7.28 3.37 -9.45
N ASP A 87 -7.02 2.85 -10.64
CA ASP A 87 -6.42 1.54 -10.80
C ASP A 87 -4.91 1.65 -10.66
N MET A 88 -4.32 0.74 -9.88
CA MET A 88 -2.90 0.72 -9.57
C MET A 88 -2.32 -0.64 -9.93
N LEU A 89 -1.09 -0.65 -10.44
CA LEU A 89 -0.23 -1.82 -10.41
C LEU A 89 0.48 -1.85 -9.05
N ALA A 90 0.25 -2.91 -8.29
CA ALA A 90 0.84 -3.12 -6.96
C ALA A 90 1.92 -4.21 -7.02
N SER A 91 3.08 -3.93 -6.44
CA SER A 91 4.08 -4.94 -6.07
C SER A 91 4.43 -4.75 -4.59
N GLY A 92 5.05 -5.74 -3.97
CA GLY A 92 5.30 -5.63 -2.53
C GLY A 92 6.23 -6.67 -1.95
N LYS A 93 6.59 -6.47 -0.70
CA LYS A 93 7.44 -7.38 0.08
C LYS A 93 7.14 -7.32 1.57
N ALA A 94 7.45 -8.41 2.25
CA ALA A 94 7.53 -8.42 3.71
C ALA A 94 8.81 -7.71 4.14
N ILE A 95 8.70 -6.90 5.19
CA ILE A 95 9.83 -6.27 5.88
C ILE A 95 9.97 -7.01 7.20
N ALA A 96 11.14 -7.61 7.40
CA ALA A 96 11.46 -8.29 8.64
C ALA A 96 11.41 -7.29 9.80
N PRO A 97 10.88 -7.69 10.97
CA PRO A 97 10.90 -6.84 12.14
C PRO A 97 12.34 -6.58 12.60
N GLU A 98 12.60 -5.39 13.14
CA GLU A 98 13.93 -5.02 13.67
C GLU A 98 14.36 -5.94 14.83
N HIS A 99 13.39 -6.43 15.60
CA HIS A 99 13.60 -7.33 16.73
C HIS A 99 12.66 -8.53 16.62
N ALA A 100 13.10 -9.72 17.04
CA ALA A 100 12.33 -10.97 16.91
C ALA A 100 10.94 -10.96 17.57
N ALA A 101 10.69 -10.03 18.51
CA ALA A 101 9.41 -9.87 19.18
C ALA A 101 8.42 -8.92 18.46
N ALA A 102 8.86 -8.16 17.45
CA ALA A 102 8.00 -7.23 16.72
C ALA A 102 7.26 -7.92 15.57
N GLU A 103 6.06 -7.43 15.27
CA GLU A 103 5.25 -7.94 14.16
C GLU A 103 5.88 -7.55 12.80
N PRO A 104 5.80 -8.42 11.78
CA PRO A 104 6.25 -8.07 10.44
C PRO A 104 5.39 -6.93 9.87
N THR A 105 5.98 -6.17 8.94
CA THR A 105 5.25 -5.16 8.16
C THR A 105 5.32 -5.50 6.68
N TYR A 106 4.38 -4.99 5.91
CA TYR A 106 4.28 -5.23 4.48
C TYR A 106 4.37 -3.92 3.75
N GLN A 107 5.32 -3.82 2.82
CA GLN A 107 5.52 -2.64 2.00
C GLN A 107 5.01 -2.92 0.58
N LEU A 108 4.23 -2.00 0.06
CA LEU A 108 3.71 -2.00 -1.30
C LEU A 108 4.27 -0.80 -2.06
N ALA A 109 4.68 -1.05 -3.30
CA ALA A 109 4.90 -0.03 -4.32
C ALA A 109 3.70 -0.03 -5.27
N LEU A 110 3.16 1.15 -5.54
CA LEU A 110 1.92 1.39 -6.27
C LEU A 110 2.16 2.36 -7.41
N LEU A 111 1.76 1.98 -8.62
CA LEU A 111 1.88 2.79 -9.82
C LEU A 111 0.50 2.95 -10.47
N PRO A 112 0.04 4.18 -10.77
CA PRO A 112 -1.20 4.39 -11.50
C PRO A 112 -1.17 3.71 -12.85
N VAL A 113 -2.26 3.02 -13.17
CA VAL A 113 -2.48 2.47 -14.51
C VAL A 113 -3.08 3.59 -15.37
N PRO A 114 -2.45 3.98 -16.49
CA PRO A 114 -3.02 4.98 -17.39
C PRO A 114 -4.39 4.52 -17.91
N LYS A 115 -5.37 5.43 -17.88
CA LYS A 115 -6.61 5.24 -18.63
C LYS A 115 -6.36 5.82 -20.02
N ASN A 116 -6.28 4.95 -21.02
CA ASN A 116 -6.19 5.34 -22.43
C ASN A 116 -7.38 6.20 -22.85
#